data_AF-F9Z5V9-F1
#
_entry.id   AF-F9Z5V9-F1
#
_cell.length_a   1.000
_cell.length_b   1.000
_cell.length_c   1.000
_cell.angle_alpha   90.00
_cell.angle_beta   90.00
_cell.angle_gamma   90.00
#
_symmetry.space_group_name_H-M   'P 1'
#
loop_
_entity.id
_entity.type
_entity.pdbx_description
1 polymer ?
#
loop_
_entity_poly.entity_id
_entity_poly.type
_entity_poly.pdbx_seq_one_letter_code
_entity_poly.pdbx_strand_id
1 'polypeptide(L)'
;MKTKMLIFVFLLGITDLFAQTLYVPGAIVKGKNASYYCAFENKLVVRVYNVNNVDTTTIMYYDDGTVVPHYVGLGGTIATKTEDLVRVFQEALTQEEIDILKSKITYLLQLDIVADKQGNTLEITFRFRNNDPVMTKFDPDRLYQLEQNLKKVLKLNPSKADSSIKNMKYFLPIDYKDLK
;
A
#
# COMPACT_ATOMS: atom_id res chain seq x y z
N MET A 1 40.27 42.14 -2.99
CA MET A 1 39.48 41.27 -2.11
C MET A 1 38.22 40.83 -2.84
N LYS A 2 38.09 39.54 -3.19
CA LYS A 2 36.85 38.95 -3.71
C LYS A 2 36.42 37.86 -2.73
N THR A 3 35.53 38.20 -1.81
CA THR A 3 34.93 37.26 -0.87
C THR A 3 33.95 36.39 -1.67
N LYS A 4 34.32 35.15 -1.98
CA LYS A 4 33.40 34.17 -2.54
C LYS A 4 32.40 33.79 -1.45
N MET A 5 31.15 34.24 -1.59
CA MET A 5 30.05 33.84 -0.74
C MET A 5 29.68 32.40 -1.08
N LEU A 6 30.03 31.46 -0.19
CA LEU A 6 29.62 30.07 -0.30
C LEU A 6 28.21 29.95 0.30
N ILE A 7 27.21 29.81 -0.55
CA ILE A 7 25.83 29.54 -0.10
C ILE A 7 25.74 28.04 0.20
N PHE A 8 25.73 27.70 1.49
CA PHE A 8 25.36 26.36 1.95
C PHE A 8 23.83 26.23 1.87
N VAL A 9 23.32 25.59 0.82
CA VAL A 9 21.91 25.17 0.77
C VAL A 9 21.78 23.92 1.64
N PHE A 10 21.38 24.11 2.89
CA PHE A 10 20.92 23.02 3.74
C PHE A 10 19.55 22.56 3.23
N LEU A 11 19.49 21.43 2.53
CA LEU A 11 18.27 20.66 2.33
C LEU A 11 17.89 20.02 3.67
N LEU A 12 17.18 20.76 4.52
CA LEU A 12 16.53 20.22 5.71
C LEU A 12 15.32 19.40 5.27
N GLY A 13 15.57 18.14 4.91
CA GLY A 13 14.57 17.08 4.83
C GLY A 13 14.88 16.00 5.88
N ILE A 14 15.20 16.40 7.11
CA ILE A 14 15.27 15.46 8.23
C ILE A 14 13.82 15.20 8.63
N THR A 15 13.22 14.13 8.12
CA THR A 15 11.95 13.64 8.68
C THR A 15 12.26 13.14 10.06
N ASP A 16 11.84 13.88 11.09
CA ASP A 16 11.91 13.42 12.47
C ASP A 16 11.21 12.06 12.55
N LEU A 17 11.93 11.02 12.96
CA LEU A 17 11.36 9.70 13.26
C LEU A 17 10.31 9.78 14.40
N PHE A 18 10.34 10.90 15.14
CA PHE A 18 9.37 11.35 16.14
C PHE A 18 8.20 12.18 15.58
N ALA A 19 8.04 12.25 14.26
CA ALA A 19 6.94 12.96 13.63
C ALA A 19 5.57 12.44 14.11
N GLN A 20 4.61 13.37 14.14
CA GLN A 20 3.22 13.10 14.48
C GLN A 20 2.64 12.02 13.55
N THR A 21 1.84 11.11 14.10
CA THR A 21 1.07 10.14 13.31
C THR A 21 0.20 10.86 12.28
N LEU A 22 0.40 10.55 11.00
CA LEU A 22 -0.33 11.14 9.89
C LEU A 22 -1.66 10.40 9.66
N TYR A 23 -1.65 9.08 9.65
CA TYR A 23 -2.82 8.26 9.34
C TYR A 23 -3.69 7.99 10.57
N VAL A 24 -4.42 9.00 11.00
CA VAL A 24 -5.44 8.89 12.05
C VAL A 24 -6.81 8.51 11.43
N PRO A 25 -7.56 7.55 11.98
CA PRO A 25 -8.87 7.17 11.43
C PRO A 25 -9.82 8.36 11.25
N GLY A 26 -10.47 8.43 10.09
CA GLY A 26 -11.36 9.52 9.67
C GLY A 26 -10.66 10.70 9.02
N ALA A 27 -9.32 10.74 8.99
CA ALA A 27 -8.56 11.82 8.39
C ALA A 27 -8.24 11.57 6.91
N ILE A 28 -8.12 12.66 6.15
CA ILE A 28 -7.48 12.67 4.83
C ILE A 28 -6.09 13.27 5.00
N VAL A 29 -5.07 12.50 4.61
CA VAL A 29 -3.68 12.95 4.56
C VAL A 29 -3.38 13.39 3.14
N LYS A 30 -2.97 14.65 2.96
CA LYS A 30 -2.72 15.25 1.64
C LYS A 30 -1.23 15.34 1.37
N GLY A 31 -0.79 14.72 0.28
CA GLY A 31 0.51 14.97 -0.35
C GLY A 31 0.38 15.95 -1.51
N LYS A 32 1.48 16.19 -2.22
CA LYS A 32 1.48 17.01 -3.44
C LYS A 32 0.84 16.30 -4.63
N ASN A 33 1.01 14.98 -4.73
CA ASN A 33 0.59 14.17 -5.88
C ASN A 33 -0.65 13.31 -5.61
N ALA A 34 -0.91 12.98 -4.35
CA ALA A 34 -2.01 12.12 -3.96
C ALA A 34 -2.57 12.51 -2.59
N SER A 35 -3.81 12.11 -2.34
CA SER A 35 -4.44 12.21 -1.03
C SER A 35 -4.94 10.84 -0.63
N TYR A 36 -4.78 10.50 0.65
CA TYR A 36 -5.16 9.21 1.19
C TYR A 36 -6.15 9.39 2.33
N TYR A 37 -7.23 8.62 2.30
CA TYR A 37 -8.16 8.52 3.42
C TYR A 37 -7.75 7.38 4.34
N CYS A 38 -7.66 7.66 5.63
CA CYS A 38 -7.43 6.66 6.67
C CYS A 38 -8.78 6.22 7.23
N ALA A 39 -9.25 5.05 6.84
CA ALA A 39 -10.46 4.43 7.38
C ALA A 39 -10.13 3.62 8.64
N PHE A 40 -11.02 3.69 9.62
CA PHE A 40 -11.03 2.74 10.72
C PHE A 40 -11.43 1.35 10.20
N GLU A 41 -10.75 0.31 10.67
CA GLU A 41 -11.19 -1.07 10.49
C GLU A 41 -11.50 -1.71 11.83
N ASN A 42 -10.53 -1.72 12.75
CA ASN A 42 -10.74 -2.16 14.11
C ASN A 42 -9.74 -1.45 15.05
N LYS A 43 -9.75 -1.82 16.34
CA LYS A 43 -8.89 -1.19 17.36
C LYS A 43 -7.38 -1.33 17.08
N LEU A 44 -6.96 -2.26 16.23
CA LEU A 44 -5.56 -2.55 15.93
C LEU A 44 -5.14 -2.13 14.52
N VAL A 45 -6.04 -2.16 13.54
CA VAL A 45 -5.71 -2.01 12.11
C VAL A 45 -6.44 -0.81 11.51
N VAL A 46 -5.73 -0.08 10.65
CA VAL A 46 -6.28 0.96 9.77
C VAL A 46 -6.20 0.54 8.31
N ARG A 47 -7.11 1.06 7.50
CA ARG A 47 -7.05 0.95 6.04
C ARG A 47 -6.77 2.31 5.45
N VAL A 48 -5.77 2.41 4.59
CA VAL A 48 -5.35 3.64 3.95
C VAL A 48 -5.44 3.45 2.44
N TYR A 49 -6.27 4.24 1.78
CA TYR A 49 -6.48 4.15 0.34
C TYR A 49 -6.51 5.52 -0.29
N ASN A 50 -6.10 5.58 -1.56
CA ASN A 50 -6.15 6.81 -2.34
C ASN A 50 -7.60 7.28 -2.44
N VAL A 51 -7.86 8.57 -2.23
CA VAL A 51 -9.23 9.13 -2.28
C VAL A 51 -9.89 8.99 -3.65
N ASN A 52 -9.10 8.70 -4.69
CA ASN A 52 -9.58 8.44 -6.04
C ASN A 52 -9.88 6.95 -6.31
N ASN A 53 -9.61 6.05 -5.37
CA ASN A 53 -10.04 4.65 -5.49
C ASN A 53 -11.58 4.59 -5.52
N VAL A 54 -12.13 3.92 -6.51
CA VAL A 54 -13.57 3.79 -6.76
C VAL A 54 -14.17 2.68 -5.90
N ASP A 55 -13.45 1.58 -5.69
CA ASP A 55 -13.97 0.40 -5.02
C ASP A 55 -13.04 -0.09 -3.90
N THR A 56 -13.28 0.41 -2.70
CA THR A 56 -12.51 0.07 -1.50
C THR A 56 -13.12 -1.08 -0.69
N THR A 57 -14.07 -1.82 -1.26
CA THR A 57 -14.75 -2.93 -0.58
C THR A 57 -14.05 -4.25 -0.84
N THR A 58 -14.30 -5.28 -0.04
CA THR A 58 -13.87 -6.66 -0.34
C THR A 58 -14.89 -7.45 -1.17
N ILE A 59 -16.03 -6.84 -1.52
CA ILE A 59 -17.13 -7.48 -2.23
C ILE A 59 -16.80 -7.52 -3.72
N MET A 60 -16.88 -8.69 -4.33
CA MET A 60 -16.78 -8.84 -5.79
C MET A 60 -18.18 -8.86 -6.41
N TYR A 61 -18.27 -8.40 -7.65
CA TYR A 61 -19.50 -8.36 -8.42
C TYR A 61 -19.30 -9.09 -9.74
N TYR A 62 -20.34 -9.76 -10.22
CA TYR A 62 -20.42 -10.20 -11.59
C TYR A 62 -20.70 -9.01 -12.52
N ASP A 63 -20.54 -9.21 -13.83
CA ASP A 63 -20.78 -8.19 -14.85
C ASP A 63 -22.21 -7.62 -14.83
N ASP A 64 -23.19 -8.44 -14.45
CA ASP A 64 -24.59 -8.05 -14.32
C ASP A 64 -24.88 -7.24 -13.03
N GLY A 65 -23.86 -7.02 -12.20
CA GLY A 65 -23.96 -6.28 -10.94
C GLY A 65 -24.41 -7.11 -9.75
N THR A 66 -24.67 -8.41 -9.91
CA THR A 66 -24.96 -9.30 -8.78
C THR A 66 -23.70 -9.57 -7.97
N VAL A 67 -23.87 -9.80 -6.66
CA VAL A 67 -22.75 -10.05 -5.74
C VAL A 67 -22.21 -11.46 -5.96
N VAL A 68 -20.89 -11.58 -6.10
CA VAL A 68 -20.20 -12.88 -6.07
C VAL A 68 -20.30 -13.42 -4.64
N PRO A 69 -20.88 -14.62 -4.42
CA PRO A 69 -20.98 -15.17 -3.07
C PRO A 69 -19.61 -15.37 -2.43
N HIS A 70 -19.48 -15.11 -1.13
CA HIS A 70 -18.19 -15.15 -0.41
C HIS A 70 -17.49 -16.52 -0.43
N TYR A 71 -18.22 -17.61 -0.67
CA TYR A 71 -17.67 -18.96 -0.80
C TYR A 71 -17.15 -19.27 -2.21
N VAL A 72 -17.44 -18.41 -3.19
CA VAL A 72 -16.87 -18.47 -4.54
C VAL A 72 -15.52 -17.76 -4.49
N GLY A 73 -14.46 -18.54 -4.31
CA GLY A 73 -13.09 -18.05 -4.43
C GLY A 73 -12.71 -17.72 -5.87
N LEU A 74 -11.64 -16.93 -6.05
CA LEU A 74 -11.02 -16.75 -7.35
C LEU A 74 -10.42 -18.07 -7.83
N GLY A 75 -10.69 -18.44 -9.09
CA GLY A 75 -10.03 -19.57 -9.75
C GLY A 75 -8.64 -19.20 -10.29
N GLY A 76 -8.34 -17.91 -10.41
CA GLY A 76 -7.06 -17.38 -10.86
C GLY A 76 -5.92 -17.60 -9.87
N THR A 77 -4.69 -17.44 -10.35
CA THR A 77 -3.47 -17.59 -9.54
C THR A 77 -2.73 -16.27 -9.42
N ILE A 78 -2.18 -15.99 -8.25
CA ILE A 78 -1.33 -14.81 -8.05
C ILE A 78 0.00 -15.09 -8.76
N ALA A 79 0.32 -14.28 -9.77
CA ALA A 79 1.55 -14.42 -10.54
C ALA A 79 2.74 -13.71 -9.88
N THR A 80 2.46 -12.72 -9.02
CA THR A 80 3.48 -11.97 -8.30
C THR A 80 4.18 -12.83 -7.27
N LYS A 81 5.51 -12.76 -7.27
CA LYS A 81 6.36 -13.42 -6.27
C LYS A 81 6.50 -12.57 -5.03
N THR A 82 6.56 -13.20 -3.86
CA THR A 82 6.75 -12.50 -2.58
C THR A 82 8.04 -11.68 -2.57
N GLU A 83 9.12 -12.18 -3.18
CA GLU A 83 10.41 -11.49 -3.23
C GLU A 83 10.33 -10.15 -3.98
N ASP A 84 9.50 -10.07 -5.03
CA ASP A 84 9.30 -8.82 -5.78
C ASP A 84 8.53 -7.80 -4.95
N LEU A 85 7.54 -8.23 -4.16
CA LEU A 85 6.81 -7.35 -3.25
C LEU A 85 7.71 -6.80 -2.16
N VAL A 86 8.45 -7.69 -1.50
CA VAL A 86 9.39 -7.33 -0.43
C VAL A 86 10.43 -6.35 -0.96
N ARG A 87 10.98 -6.61 -2.16
CA ARG A 87 11.96 -5.71 -2.79
C ARG A 87 11.38 -4.33 -3.06
N VAL A 88 10.21 -4.23 -3.69
CA VAL A 88 9.57 -2.94 -3.99
C VAL A 88 9.25 -2.17 -2.71
N PHE A 89 8.78 -2.84 -1.66
CA PHE A 89 8.54 -2.19 -0.38
C PHE A 89 9.85 -1.73 0.27
N GLN A 90 10.88 -2.58 0.28
CA GLN A 90 12.19 -2.27 0.83
C GLN A 90 12.86 -1.07 0.13
N GLU A 91 12.75 -0.97 -1.21
CA GLU A 91 13.24 0.16 -1.99
C GLU A 91 12.55 1.50 -1.63
N ALA A 92 11.36 1.45 -1.03
CA ALA A 92 10.62 2.64 -0.59
C ALA A 92 11.00 3.10 0.83
N LEU A 93 11.78 2.31 1.57
CA LEU A 93 12.15 2.55 2.97
C LEU A 93 13.58 3.10 3.09
N THR A 94 13.85 3.85 4.15
CA THR A 94 15.23 4.16 4.57
C THR A 94 15.83 2.97 5.33
N GLN A 95 17.16 2.91 5.46
CA GLN A 95 17.80 1.85 6.24
C GLN A 95 17.34 1.82 7.71
N GLU A 96 17.15 2.98 8.31
CA GLU A 96 16.64 3.10 9.69
C GLU A 96 15.20 2.56 9.83
N GLU A 97 14.32 2.89 8.88
CA GLU A 97 12.96 2.34 8.85
C GLU A 97 12.97 0.82 8.69
N ILE A 98 13.83 0.28 7.83
CA ILE A 98 14.00 -1.16 7.64
C ILE A 98 14.42 -1.83 8.95
N ASP A 99 15.42 -1.30 9.64
CA ASP A 99 15.94 -1.87 10.88
C ASP A 99 14.87 -1.86 12.00
N ILE A 100 14.06 -0.80 12.06
CA ILE A 100 12.91 -0.73 12.96
C ILE A 100 11.88 -1.80 12.62
N LEU A 101 11.47 -1.92 11.35
CA LEU A 101 10.41 -2.83 10.93
C LEU A 101 10.80 -4.29 11.07
N LYS A 102 12.04 -4.67 10.75
CA LYS A 102 12.55 -6.04 10.96
C LYS A 102 12.43 -6.50 12.42
N SER A 103 12.59 -5.59 13.37
CA SER A 103 12.43 -5.90 14.80
C SER A 103 10.97 -6.20 15.19
N LYS A 104 9.99 -5.86 14.33
CA LYS A 104 8.55 -6.03 14.57
C LYS A 104 8.01 -7.30 13.90
N ILE A 105 8.50 -8.46 14.30
CA ILE A 105 8.19 -9.77 13.67
C ILE A 105 6.69 -10.16 13.60
N THR A 106 5.80 -9.49 14.33
CA THR A 106 4.34 -9.74 14.28
C THR A 106 3.58 -8.71 13.42
N TYR A 107 4.29 -7.76 12.81
CA TYR A 107 3.74 -6.70 11.98
C TYR A 107 4.00 -7.03 10.51
N LEU A 108 3.12 -6.54 9.66
CA LEU A 108 3.15 -6.72 8.22
C LEU A 108 2.39 -5.57 7.56
N LEU A 109 2.71 -5.31 6.29
CA LEU A 109 1.92 -4.45 5.42
C LEU A 109 1.01 -5.35 4.57
N GLN A 110 -0.30 -5.20 4.73
CA GLN A 110 -1.31 -5.90 3.95
C GLN A 110 -1.72 -5.04 2.75
N LEU A 111 -1.83 -5.66 1.58
CA LEU A 111 -2.33 -5.04 0.36
C LEU A 111 -3.65 -5.70 -0.02
N ASP A 112 -4.75 -4.96 0.04
CA ASP A 112 -6.02 -5.37 -0.55
C ASP A 112 -6.08 -4.77 -1.96
N ILE A 113 -6.22 -5.64 -2.96
CA ILE A 113 -5.96 -5.32 -4.36
C ILE A 113 -7.22 -5.51 -5.19
N VAL A 114 -7.51 -4.53 -6.04
CA VAL A 114 -8.54 -4.63 -7.09
C VAL A 114 -7.85 -4.77 -8.43
N ALA A 115 -8.16 -5.82 -9.17
CA ALA A 115 -7.62 -6.08 -10.50
C ALA A 115 -8.72 -6.13 -11.56
N ASP A 116 -8.37 -5.68 -12.76
CA ASP A 116 -9.23 -5.82 -13.94
C ASP A 116 -9.34 -7.29 -14.37
N LYS A 117 -10.16 -7.55 -15.38
CA LYS A 117 -10.37 -8.89 -15.94
C LYS A 117 -9.14 -9.53 -16.57
N GLN A 118 -8.11 -8.74 -16.87
CA GLN A 118 -6.82 -9.21 -17.38
C GLN A 118 -5.80 -9.42 -16.24
N GLY A 119 -6.25 -9.23 -14.99
CA GLY A 119 -5.44 -9.35 -13.79
C GLY A 119 -4.43 -8.22 -13.58
N ASN A 120 -4.56 -7.10 -14.29
CA ASN A 120 -3.77 -5.90 -13.99
C ASN A 120 -4.33 -5.18 -12.77
N THR A 121 -3.44 -4.67 -11.92
CA THR A 121 -3.86 -3.96 -10.71
C THR A 121 -4.41 -2.57 -11.04
N LEU A 122 -5.62 -2.29 -10.57
CA LEU A 122 -6.28 -0.98 -10.66
C LEU A 122 -6.07 -0.17 -9.38
N GLU A 123 -6.36 -0.77 -8.23
CA GLU A 123 -6.41 -0.08 -6.94
C GLU A 123 -5.73 -0.92 -5.86
N ILE A 124 -5.11 -0.22 -4.91
CA ILE A 124 -4.49 -0.82 -3.72
C ILE A 124 -5.03 -0.09 -2.51
N THR A 125 -5.46 -0.86 -1.51
CA THR A 125 -5.70 -0.39 -0.15
C THR A 125 -4.63 -0.97 0.76
N PHE A 126 -3.92 -0.11 1.47
CA PHE A 126 -2.89 -0.49 2.43
C PHE A 126 -3.53 -0.75 3.79
N ARG A 127 -3.16 -1.84 4.45
CA ARG A 127 -3.61 -2.17 5.80
C ARG A 127 -2.42 -2.45 6.67
N PHE A 128 -2.37 -1.78 7.81
CA PHE A 128 -1.28 -1.90 8.76
C PHE A 128 -1.80 -1.55 10.16
N ARG A 129 -1.01 -1.89 11.17
CA ARG A 129 -1.42 -1.60 12.54
C ARG A 129 -1.46 -0.10 12.79
N ASN A 130 -2.44 0.37 13.55
CA ASN A 130 -2.58 1.80 13.89
C ASN A 130 -1.46 2.35 14.77
N ASN A 131 -0.58 1.47 15.25
CA ASN A 131 0.65 1.80 15.97
C ASN A 131 1.91 1.34 15.20
N ASP A 132 1.80 1.08 13.89
CA ASP A 132 2.94 0.76 13.04
C ASP A 132 3.98 1.89 13.11
N PRO A 133 5.25 1.59 13.46
CA PRO A 133 6.24 2.63 13.78
C PRO A 133 6.65 3.49 12.58
N VAL A 134 6.45 2.98 11.35
CA VAL A 134 6.81 3.65 10.10
C VAL A 134 5.55 4.02 9.31
N MET A 135 4.68 3.06 9.04
CA MET A 135 3.56 3.25 8.11
C MET A 135 2.56 4.31 8.61
N THR A 136 2.40 4.49 9.92
CA THR A 136 1.52 5.53 10.49
C THR A 136 2.01 6.97 10.23
N LYS A 137 3.27 7.14 9.86
CA LYS A 137 3.93 8.43 9.60
C LYS A 137 4.43 8.54 8.15
N PHE A 138 4.15 7.55 7.32
CA PHE A 138 4.71 7.46 5.98
C PHE A 138 4.19 8.61 5.11
N ASP A 139 5.10 9.40 4.55
CA ASP A 139 4.75 10.55 3.73
C ASP A 139 3.81 10.14 2.58
N PRO A 140 2.70 10.87 2.34
CA PRO A 140 1.70 10.50 1.33
C PRO A 140 2.26 10.48 -0.10
N ASP A 141 3.26 11.30 -0.43
CA ASP A 141 3.90 11.24 -1.75
C ASP A 141 4.81 10.01 -1.87
N ARG A 142 5.51 9.62 -0.79
CA ARG A 142 6.23 8.33 -0.74
C ARG A 142 5.28 7.15 -0.87
N LEU A 143 4.13 7.18 -0.19
CA LEU A 143 3.10 6.14 -0.28
C LEU A 143 2.57 6.00 -1.71
N TYR A 144 2.37 7.14 -2.39
CA TYR A 144 1.97 7.15 -3.79
C TYR A 144 3.01 6.52 -4.71
N GLN A 145 4.30 6.82 -4.55
CA GLN A 145 5.34 6.18 -5.33
C GLN A 145 5.41 4.66 -5.08
N LEU A 146 5.26 4.24 -3.83
CA LEU A 146 5.16 2.82 -3.47
C LEU A 146 3.95 2.16 -4.16
N GLU A 147 2.77 2.79 -4.12
CA GLU A 147 1.57 2.32 -4.80
C GLU A 147 1.81 2.13 -6.31
N GLN A 148 2.42 3.11 -6.99
CA GLN A 148 2.71 3.03 -8.42
C GLN A 148 3.72 1.92 -8.75
N ASN A 149 4.72 1.71 -7.89
CA ASN A 149 5.71 0.65 -8.11
C ASN A 149 5.13 -0.74 -7.83
N LEU A 150 4.26 -0.88 -6.82
CA LEU A 150 3.52 -2.11 -6.55
C LEU A 150 2.61 -2.47 -7.72
N LYS A 151 1.87 -1.51 -8.30
CA LYS A 151 1.00 -1.76 -9.47
C LYS A 151 1.75 -2.34 -10.67
N LYS A 152 3.05 -2.08 -10.82
CA LYS A 152 3.88 -2.63 -11.90
C LYS A 152 4.23 -4.10 -11.71
N VAL A 153 4.33 -4.57 -10.46
CA VAL A 153 4.73 -5.96 -10.13
C VAL A 153 3.54 -6.84 -9.73
N LEU A 154 2.44 -6.22 -9.28
CA LEU A 154 1.22 -6.91 -8.89
C LEU A 154 0.44 -7.39 -10.12
N LYS A 155 0.33 -8.71 -10.25
CA LYS A 155 -0.31 -9.39 -11.38
C LYS A 155 -1.05 -10.62 -10.90
N LEU A 156 -2.30 -10.72 -11.33
CA LEU A 156 -3.12 -11.92 -11.23
C LEU A 156 -3.16 -12.60 -12.61
N ASN A 157 -3.12 -13.93 -12.63
CA ASN A 157 -3.43 -14.74 -13.80
C ASN A 157 -4.87 -15.24 -13.68
N PRO A 158 -5.84 -14.58 -14.34
CA PRO A 158 -7.25 -14.93 -14.20
C PRO A 158 -7.53 -16.33 -14.77
N SER A 159 -8.48 -17.04 -14.19
CA SER A 159 -8.99 -18.27 -14.77
C SER A 159 -10.22 -18.01 -15.63
N LYS A 160 -10.61 -18.98 -16.46
CA LYS A 160 -11.88 -18.91 -17.21
C LYS A 160 -13.10 -18.81 -16.27
N ALA A 161 -13.02 -19.38 -15.07
CA ALA A 161 -14.09 -19.34 -14.08
C ALA A 161 -14.35 -17.92 -13.56
N ASP A 162 -13.35 -17.03 -13.61
CA ASP A 162 -13.44 -15.66 -13.13
C ASP A 162 -13.93 -14.68 -14.22
N SER A 163 -14.19 -15.16 -15.44
CA SER A 163 -14.45 -14.30 -16.62
C SER A 163 -15.69 -13.41 -16.49
N SER A 164 -16.66 -13.83 -15.68
CA SER A 164 -17.87 -13.05 -15.37
C SER A 164 -17.70 -12.10 -14.19
N ILE A 165 -16.59 -12.16 -13.45
CA ILE A 165 -16.30 -11.25 -12.34
C ILE A 165 -15.83 -9.92 -12.94
N LYS A 166 -16.49 -8.83 -12.54
CA LYS A 166 -16.25 -7.49 -13.07
C LYS A 166 -14.83 -7.00 -12.75
N ASN A 167 -14.48 -7.02 -11.46
CA ASN A 167 -13.15 -6.75 -10.94
C ASN A 167 -12.79 -7.83 -9.92
N MET A 168 -11.63 -8.45 -10.07
CA MET A 168 -11.14 -9.49 -9.16
C MET A 168 -10.48 -8.84 -7.95
N LYS A 169 -10.68 -9.42 -6.78
CA LYS A 169 -10.11 -8.90 -5.52
C LYS A 169 -9.34 -9.97 -4.78
N TYR A 170 -8.13 -9.62 -4.36
CA TYR A 170 -7.26 -10.51 -3.61
C TYR A 170 -6.41 -9.72 -2.62
N PHE A 171 -5.80 -10.41 -1.67
CA PHE A 171 -4.95 -9.78 -0.67
C PHE A 171 -3.55 -10.40 -0.69
N LEU A 172 -2.54 -9.59 -0.40
CA LEU A 172 -1.16 -10.04 -0.26
C LEU A 172 -0.50 -9.38 0.95
N PRO A 173 0.09 -10.16 1.88
CA PRO A 173 0.89 -9.62 2.97
C PRO A 173 2.35 -9.43 2.54
N ILE A 174 2.99 -8.42 3.13
CA ILE A 174 4.45 -8.24 3.14
C ILE A 174 4.88 -8.31 4.61
N ASP A 175 5.41 -9.47 5.01
CA ASP A 175 5.89 -9.66 6.38
C ASP A 175 7.19 -8.87 6.61
N TYR A 176 7.25 -8.07 7.68
CA TYR A 176 8.44 -7.25 7.96
C TYR A 176 9.68 -8.07 8.31
N LYS A 177 9.50 -9.32 8.72
CA LYS A 177 10.59 -10.27 8.96
C LYS A 177 11.37 -10.61 7.68
N ASP A 178 10.76 -10.40 6.50
CA ASP A 178 11.35 -10.76 5.21
C ASP A 178 12.17 -9.62 4.60
N LEU A 179 12.13 -8.42 5.21
CA LEU A 179 12.99 -7.29 4.84
C LEU A 179 14.46 -7.67 5.08
N LYS A 180 15.37 -7.23 4.19
CA LYS A 180 16.81 -7.56 4.19
C LYS A 180 17.69 -6.43 4.65
#